data_AF-A0A6I5CQR3-F1
#
_entry.id   AF-A0A6I5CQR3-F1
#
_cell.length_a   1.000
_cell.length_b   1.000
_cell.length_c   1.000
_cell.angle_alpha   90.00
_cell.angle_beta   90.00
_cell.angle_gamma   90.00
#
_symmetry.space_group_name_H-M   'P 1'
#
loop_
_entity.id
_entity.type
_entity.pdbx_description
1 polymer ?
#
loop_
_entity_poly.entity_id
_entity_poly.type
_entity_poly.pdbx_seq_one_letter_code
_entity_poly.pdbx_strand_id
1 'polypeptide(L)'
;DLAEDVRRAVALLESPKDLHEHAVVVDAVRRALEPLCGRLQVPERPTLVRTAAMWHLSTTVTGEVTDPAVTALDLACALHPTPAVCGTPTDAARAVIAASEPFDRGAYTGMVGWQ
;
A
#
# COMPACT_ATOMS: atom_id res chain seq x y z
N ASP A 1 -20.91 -9.60 16.30
CA ASP A 1 -20.85 -11.06 16.47
C ASP A 1 -19.40 -11.49 16.24
N LEU A 2 -18.78 -12.18 17.19
CA LEU A 2 -17.37 -12.59 17.10
C LEU A 2 -17.14 -13.72 16.10
N ALA A 3 -18.06 -14.66 15.99
CA ALA A 3 -17.94 -15.76 15.03
C ALA A 3 -18.00 -15.23 13.60
N GLU A 4 -18.89 -14.27 13.37
CA GLU A 4 -18.98 -13.56 12.09
C GLU A 4 -17.70 -12.78 11.75
N ASP A 5 -17.13 -12.09 12.75
CA ASP A 5 -15.90 -11.31 12.58
C ASP A 5 -14.72 -12.21 12.17
N VAL A 6 -14.54 -13.34 12.85
CA VAL A 6 -13.50 -14.32 12.53
C VAL A 6 -13.72 -14.92 11.14
N ARG A 7 -14.96 -15.26 10.78
CA ARG A 7 -15.28 -15.80 9.45
C ARG A 7 -14.89 -14.84 8.34
N ARG A 8 -15.16 -13.54 8.50
CA ARG A 8 -14.77 -12.51 7.52
C ARG A 8 -13.27 -12.33 7.43
N ALA A 9 -12.56 -12.41 8.56
CA ALA A 9 -11.12 -12.33 8.60
C ALA A 9 -10.47 -13.47 7.78
N VAL A 10 -10.92 -14.71 8.00
CA VAL A 10 -10.44 -15.89 7.25
C VAL A 10 -10.79 -15.77 5.77
N ALA A 11 -12.03 -15.39 5.43
CA ALA A 11 -12.45 -15.20 4.05
C ALA A 11 -11.60 -14.17 3.31
N LEU A 12 -11.20 -13.08 3.98
CA LEU A 12 -10.29 -12.07 3.40
C LEU A 12 -8.89 -12.65 3.16
N LEU A 13 -8.34 -13.40 4.12
CA LEU A 13 -7.01 -13.99 4.01
C LEU A 13 -6.91 -15.07 2.93
N GLU A 14 -8.03 -15.70 2.59
CA GLU A 14 -8.10 -16.76 1.58
C GLU A 14 -8.65 -16.28 0.22
N SER A 15 -9.12 -15.03 0.13
CA SER A 15 -9.72 -14.47 -1.09
C SER A 15 -8.66 -14.33 -2.20
N PRO A 16 -8.76 -15.08 -3.32
CA PRO A 16 -7.79 -14.98 -4.40
C PRO A 16 -7.77 -13.58 -5.04
N LYS A 17 -8.94 -12.91 -5.07
CA LYS A 17 -9.06 -11.54 -5.58
C LYS A 17 -8.28 -10.56 -4.72
N ASP A 18 -8.54 -10.57 -3.41
CA ASP A 18 -7.92 -9.59 -2.50
C ASP A 18 -6.42 -9.88 -2.31
N LEU A 19 -6.02 -11.15 -2.32
CA LEU A 19 -4.60 -11.54 -2.33
C LEU A 19 -3.89 -11.05 -3.60
N HIS A 20 -4.52 -11.16 -4.77
CA HIS A 20 -3.94 -10.67 -6.02
C HIS A 20 -3.80 -9.15 -6.03
N GLU A 21 -4.87 -8.42 -5.65
CA GLU A 21 -4.85 -6.97 -5.56
C GLU A 21 -3.78 -6.49 -4.56
N HIS A 22 -3.67 -7.14 -3.40
CA HIS A 22 -2.64 -6.85 -2.40
C HIS A 22 -1.23 -7.09 -2.94
N ALA A 23 -1.00 -8.19 -3.67
CA ALA A 23 0.29 -8.48 -4.28
C ALA A 23 0.74 -7.41 -5.27
N VAL A 24 -0.19 -6.86 -6.08
CA VAL A 24 0.10 -5.75 -7.00
C VAL A 24 0.59 -4.50 -6.25
N VAL A 25 -0.02 -4.19 -5.11
CA VAL A 25 0.41 -3.07 -4.25
C VAL A 25 1.82 -3.32 -3.70
N VAL A 26 2.06 -4.53 -3.15
CA VAL A 26 3.36 -4.90 -2.58
C VAL A 26 4.46 -4.84 -3.64
N ASP A 27 4.19 -5.30 -4.86
CA ASP A 27 5.14 -5.22 -5.96
C ASP A 27 5.47 -3.79 -6.36
N ALA A 28 4.48 -2.89 -6.37
CA ALA A 28 4.72 -1.47 -6.64
C ALA A 28 5.58 -0.82 -5.55
N VAL A 29 5.31 -1.13 -4.27
CA VAL A 29 6.13 -0.67 -3.13
C VAL A 29 7.56 -1.18 -3.25
N ARG A 30 7.75 -2.47 -3.56
CA ARG A 30 9.07 -3.08 -3.77
C ARG A 30 9.84 -2.35 -4.87
N ARG A 31 9.23 -2.17 -6.04
CA ARG A 31 9.86 -1.50 -7.20
C ARG A 31 10.22 -0.05 -6.93
N ALA A 32 9.40 0.66 -6.15
CA ALA A 32 9.67 2.05 -5.79
C ALA A 32 10.87 2.18 -4.82
N LEU A 33 11.06 1.21 -3.92
CA LEU A 33 12.14 1.23 -2.93
C LEU A 33 13.44 0.59 -3.43
N GLU A 34 13.38 -0.29 -4.44
CA GLU A 34 14.53 -1.02 -4.98
C GLU A 34 15.72 -0.12 -5.41
N PRO A 35 15.52 1.08 -5.98
CA PRO A 35 16.63 1.98 -6.31
C PRO A 35 17.28 2.66 -5.09
N LEU A 36 16.59 2.72 -3.95
CA LEU A 36 17.01 3.48 -2.76
C LEU A 36 17.58 2.57 -1.68
N CYS A 37 17.17 1.31 -1.67
CA CYS A 37 17.54 0.31 -0.67
C CYS A 37 18.45 -0.77 -1.26
N GLY A 38 19.48 -1.17 -0.51
CA GLY A 38 20.43 -2.19 -0.97
C GLY A 38 19.88 -3.61 -0.81
N ARG A 39 19.17 -3.85 0.30
CA ARG A 39 18.48 -5.11 0.55
C ARG A 39 17.05 -4.82 0.98
N LEU A 40 16.09 -5.43 0.29
CA LEU A 40 14.68 -5.45 0.67
C LEU A 40 14.29 -6.83 1.18
N GLN A 41 13.48 -6.87 2.24
CA GLN A 41 12.77 -8.06 2.69
C GLN A 41 11.27 -7.82 2.48
N VAL A 42 10.67 -8.65 1.64
CA VAL A 42 9.26 -8.60 1.30
C VAL A 42 8.66 -9.97 1.60
N PRO A 43 7.81 -10.10 2.63
CA PRO A 43 7.13 -11.35 2.92
C PRO A 43 6.29 -11.86 1.74
N GLU A 44 6.34 -13.16 1.47
CA GLU A 44 5.58 -13.79 0.37
C GLU A 44 4.06 -13.79 0.60
N ARG A 45 3.64 -13.73 1.87
CA ARG A 45 2.22 -13.74 2.25
C ARG A 45 1.89 -12.56 3.15
N PRO A 46 0.71 -11.94 2.96
CA PRO A 46 0.22 -10.93 3.88
C PRO A 46 -0.22 -11.56 5.21
N THR A 47 -0.33 -10.71 6.22
CA THR A 47 -0.98 -11.02 7.51
C THR A 47 -2.28 -10.23 7.63
N LEU A 48 -3.14 -10.65 8.58
CA LEU A 48 -4.33 -9.91 8.93
C LEU A 48 -4.02 -8.88 10.01
N VAL A 49 -4.46 -7.65 9.78
CA VAL A 49 -4.51 -6.59 10.80
C VAL A 49 -5.93 -6.03 10.90
N ARG A 50 -6.30 -5.54 12.08
CA ARG A 50 -7.64 -5.01 12.33
C ARG A 50 -7.60 -3.65 12.99
N THR A 51 -8.49 -2.77 12.55
CA THR A 51 -8.90 -1.54 13.25
C THR A 51 -10.24 -1.75 13.94
N ALA A 52 -10.73 -0.77 14.71
CA ALA A 52 -12.08 -0.89 15.30
C ALA A 52 -13.19 -1.15 14.27
N ALA A 53 -12.99 -0.77 13.00
CA ALA A 53 -14.00 -0.86 11.95
C ALA A 53 -13.74 -1.95 10.90
N MET A 54 -12.49 -2.33 10.63
CA MET A 54 -12.14 -3.11 9.42
C MET A 54 -10.97 -4.07 9.62
N TRP A 55 -11.03 -5.20 8.91
CA TRP A 55 -9.90 -6.12 8.64
C TRP A 55 -9.17 -5.71 7.37
N HIS A 56 -7.85 -5.87 7.37
CA HIS A 56 -7.00 -5.61 6.21
C HIS A 56 -5.94 -6.69 6.05
N LEU A 57 -5.56 -6.94 4.78
CA LEU A 57 -4.31 -7.60 4.46
C LEU A 57 -3.16 -6.60 4.63
N SER A 58 -2.05 -7.05 5.23
CA SER A 58 -0.89 -6.22 5.52
C SER A 58 0.40 -6.96 5.19
N THR A 59 1.34 -6.26 4.55
CA THR A 59 2.70 -6.75 4.32
C THR A 59 3.67 -5.68 4.76
N THR A 60 4.53 -6.01 5.72
CA THR A 60 5.62 -5.13 6.15
C THR A 60 6.82 -5.35 5.23
N VAL A 61 7.13 -4.34 4.41
CA VAL A 61 8.37 -4.30 3.62
C VAL A 61 9.44 -3.60 4.43
N THR A 62 10.60 -4.25 4.61
CA THR A 62 11.75 -3.65 5.31
C THR A 62 12.95 -3.57 4.37
N GLY A 63 13.82 -2.60 4.61
CA GLY A 63 15.06 -2.49 3.84
C GLY A 63 16.08 -1.56 4.46
N GLU A 64 17.30 -1.67 3.96
CA GLU A 64 18.43 -0.82 4.35
C GLU A 64 18.72 0.17 3.24
N VAL A 65 18.60 1.46 3.56
CA VAL A 65 18.89 2.56 2.63
C VAL A 65 20.38 2.59 2.33
N THR A 66 20.74 2.69 1.05
CA THR A 66 22.14 2.64 0.62
C THR A 66 22.88 3.98 0.76
N ASP A 67 22.18 5.08 0.53
CA ASP A 67 22.74 6.42 0.58
C ASP A 67 22.28 7.13 1.87
N PRO A 68 23.20 7.52 2.77
CA PRO A 68 22.84 8.23 4.00
C PRO A 68 22.22 9.62 3.76
N ALA A 69 22.30 10.17 2.54
CA ALA A 69 21.63 11.41 2.17
C ALA A 69 20.13 11.23 1.88
N VAL A 70 19.66 10.01 1.58
CA VAL A 70 18.24 9.73 1.32
C VAL A 70 17.46 9.90 2.62
N THR A 71 16.43 10.73 2.56
CA THR A 71 15.63 11.07 3.73
C THR A 71 14.33 10.28 3.80
N ALA A 72 13.63 10.39 4.94
CA ALA A 72 12.29 9.82 5.09
C ALA A 72 11.29 10.42 4.09
N LEU A 73 11.40 11.71 3.76
CA LEU A 73 10.55 12.36 2.75
C LEU A 73 10.85 11.85 1.35
N ASP A 74 12.11 11.61 0.98
CA ASP A 74 12.47 11.06 -0.33
C ASP A 74 11.82 9.69 -0.55
N LEU A 75 11.88 8.82 0.46
CA LEU A 75 11.22 7.51 0.44
C LEU A 75 9.70 7.65 0.32
N ALA A 76 9.09 8.57 1.07
CA ALA A 76 7.65 8.80 1.02
C ALA A 76 7.21 9.34 -0.36
N CYS A 77 7.97 10.25 -0.96
CA CYS A 77 7.73 10.76 -2.31
C CYS A 77 7.89 9.69 -3.39
N ALA A 78 8.86 8.78 -3.25
CA ALA A 78 9.03 7.65 -4.17
C ALA A 78 7.84 6.67 -4.11
N LEU A 79 7.23 6.51 -2.94
CA LEU A 79 6.09 5.61 -2.72
C LEU A 79 4.74 6.23 -3.07
N HIS A 80 4.61 7.55 -2.97
CA HIS A 80 3.31 8.21 -3.04
C HIS A 80 2.91 8.60 -4.49
N PRO A 81 1.67 8.31 -4.92
CA PRO A 81 0.68 7.44 -4.30
C PRO A 81 0.92 5.97 -4.67
N THR A 82 0.67 5.07 -3.73
CA THR A 82 0.67 3.63 -4.01
C THR A 82 -0.61 3.22 -4.76
N PRO A 83 -0.63 2.05 -5.43
CA PRO A 83 -1.84 1.55 -6.07
C PRO A 83 -3.02 1.34 -5.12
N ALA A 84 -2.79 1.24 -3.81
CA ALA A 84 -3.85 1.06 -2.82
C ALA A 84 -4.83 2.24 -2.73
N VAL A 85 -4.39 3.45 -3.09
CA VAL A 85 -5.22 4.67 -3.03
C VAL A 85 -5.41 5.35 -4.38
N CYS A 86 -4.64 4.94 -5.39
CA CYS A 86 -4.71 5.45 -6.75
C CYS A 86 -5.06 4.33 -7.73
N GLY A 87 -4.10 3.49 -8.10
CA GLY A 87 -4.28 2.31 -8.95
C GLY A 87 -3.05 2.01 -9.80
N THR A 88 -3.18 1.08 -10.74
CA THR A 88 -2.10 0.65 -11.65
C THR A 88 -2.62 0.57 -13.09
N PRO A 89 -1.92 1.15 -14.09
CA PRO A 89 -0.78 2.07 -13.97
C PRO A 89 -1.18 3.40 -13.30
N THR A 90 -0.31 3.96 -12.45
CA THR A 90 -0.64 5.10 -11.56
C THR A 90 -1.19 6.31 -12.31
N ASP A 91 -0.57 6.73 -13.41
CA ASP A 91 -1.01 7.93 -14.15
C ASP A 91 -2.35 7.72 -14.86
N ALA A 92 -2.57 6.53 -15.41
CA ALA A 92 -3.84 6.17 -16.03
C ALA A 92 -4.97 6.09 -14.99
N ALA A 93 -4.71 5.47 -13.83
CA ALA A 93 -5.65 5.41 -12.73
C ALA A 93 -5.99 6.81 -12.20
N ARG A 94 -4.97 7.67 -12.04
CA ARG A 94 -5.17 9.06 -11.64
C ARG A 94 -6.03 9.85 -12.64
N ALA A 95 -5.83 9.66 -13.94
CA ALA A 95 -6.67 10.30 -14.96
C ALA A 95 -8.12 9.83 -14.88
N VAL A 96 -8.36 8.54 -14.67
CA VAL A 96 -9.70 7.99 -14.46
C VAL A 96 -10.35 8.55 -13.19
N ILE A 97 -9.61 8.60 -12.07
CA ILE A 97 -10.08 9.20 -10.82
C ILE A 97 -10.51 10.65 -11.05
N ALA A 98 -9.64 11.46 -11.67
CA ALA A 98 -9.91 12.87 -11.93
C ALA A 98 -11.13 13.09 -12.85
N ALA A 99 -11.39 12.18 -13.78
CA ALA A 99 -12.55 12.24 -14.66
C ALA A 99 -13.84 11.72 -13.99
N SER A 100 -13.74 10.88 -12.96
CA SER A 100 -14.88 10.17 -12.36
C SER A 100 -15.36 10.78 -11.05
N GLU A 101 -14.46 11.38 -10.27
CA GLU A 101 -14.80 12.01 -9.00
C GLU A 101 -15.21 13.47 -9.21
N PRO A 102 -16.41 13.91 -8.76
CA PRO A 102 -16.90 15.26 -9.01
C PRO A 102 -16.33 16.30 -8.04
N PHE A 103 -15.20 16.01 -7.40
CA PHE A 103 -14.56 16.85 -6.39
C PHE A 103 -13.04 16.63 -6.37
N ASP A 104 -12.32 17.59 -5.81
CA ASP A 104 -10.90 17.44 -5.49
C ASP A 104 -10.75 16.75 -4.13
N ARG A 105 -9.91 15.71 -4.06
CA ARG A 105 -9.60 15.00 -2.82
C ARG A 105 -8.87 15.89 -1.80
N GLY A 106 -8.19 16.95 -2.25
CA GLY A 106 -7.35 17.78 -1.38
C GLY A 106 -6.30 16.93 -0.66
N ALA A 107 -6.29 16.96 0.67
CA ALA A 107 -5.36 16.15 1.47
C ALA A 107 -5.78 14.66 1.60
N TYR A 108 -7.01 14.29 1.22
CA TYR A 108 -7.49 12.91 1.31
C TYR A 108 -6.68 12.00 0.38
N THR A 109 -6.25 10.83 0.88
CA THR A 109 -5.29 9.92 0.23
C THR A 109 -3.88 10.48 0.00
N GLY A 110 -3.58 11.69 0.48
CA GLY A 110 -2.23 12.25 0.53
C GLY A 110 -1.34 11.60 1.60
N MET A 111 -0.19 12.20 1.86
CA MET A 111 0.76 11.78 2.90
C MET A 111 0.93 12.88 3.95
N VAL A 112 1.08 12.49 5.23
CA VAL A 112 1.31 13.41 6.35
C VAL A 112 2.36 12.82 7.29
N GLY A 113 3.26 13.66 7.80
CA GLY A 113 4.36 13.24 8.63
C GLY A 113 5.32 14.38 8.97
N TRP A 114 6.53 14.01 9.38
CA TRP A 114 7.63 14.92 9.70
C TRP A 114 8.96 14.30 9.27
N GLN A 115 10.00 15.11 9.17
CA GLN A 115 11.37 14.71 8.88
C GLN A 115 12.33 15.42 9.83
#